data_AF-A0A6A5GWK8-F1
#
_entry.id   AF-A0A6A5GWK8-F1
#
_cell.length_a   1.000
_cell.length_b   1.000
_cell.length_c   1.000
_cell.angle_alpha   90.00
_cell.angle_beta   90.00
_cell.angle_gamma   90.00
#
_symmetry.space_group_name_H-M   'P 1'
#
loop_
_entity.id
_entity.type
_entity.pdbx_description
1 polymer ?
#
loop_
_entity_poly.entity_id
_entity_poly.type
_entity_poly.pdbx_seq_one_letter_code
_entity_poly.pdbx_strand_id
1 'polypeptide(L)'
;MGQSQSSRRTKAEQEQFKLQNTTQTLPLKATGPVSKPAPKFKVSPPLKQMMKAPAGRLYVAPTDEYVFLKYSKAASDICDALQKLVVTFNEMKARYEDGKPINNNMLVFRIDLEEVHRHYDTFLRESAYKVDQLVQYRKDMSCKGFTDLLFFKFSYEKMLDARPPQFDEVKEMIDKQILYSTDLLDHVVKSFDRQNLHRYNK
;
A
#
# COMPACT_ATOMS: atom_id res chain seq x y z
N MET A 1 35.34 -29.62 -76.02
CA MET A 1 35.17 -28.95 -74.71
C MET A 1 33.79 -28.32 -74.70
N GLY A 2 32.85 -28.54 -73.79
CA GLY A 2 32.76 -29.38 -72.61
C GLY A 2 31.28 -29.78 -72.38
N GLN A 3 31.09 -30.83 -71.60
CA GLN A 3 29.83 -31.51 -71.32
C GLN A 3 28.94 -30.69 -70.36
N SER A 4 27.63 -30.57 -70.64
CA SER A 4 26.64 -30.11 -69.66
C SER A 4 26.21 -31.28 -68.76
N GLN A 5 26.58 -31.23 -67.48
CA GLN A 5 26.08 -32.13 -66.45
C GLN A 5 24.79 -31.59 -65.83
N SER A 6 23.81 -32.50 -65.73
CA SER A 6 22.52 -32.37 -65.04
C SER A 6 22.71 -32.35 -63.53
N SER A 7 22.18 -31.33 -62.84
CA SER A 7 22.20 -31.25 -61.37
C SER A 7 20.84 -31.63 -60.78
N ARG A 8 20.71 -32.88 -60.31
CA ARG A 8 19.61 -33.34 -59.44
C ARG A 8 19.85 -32.79 -58.03
N ARG A 9 19.00 -31.88 -57.55
CA ARG A 9 18.94 -31.51 -56.12
C ARG A 9 18.34 -32.66 -55.32
N THR A 10 18.91 -32.94 -54.16
CA THR A 10 18.44 -33.99 -53.26
C THR A 10 17.28 -33.51 -52.38
N LYS A 11 16.42 -34.42 -51.90
CA LYS A 11 15.29 -34.10 -51.00
C LYS A 11 15.72 -33.32 -49.75
N ALA A 12 16.94 -33.52 -49.27
CA ALA A 12 17.51 -32.81 -48.13
C ALA A 12 17.72 -31.30 -48.38
N GLU A 13 18.06 -30.90 -49.61
CA GLU A 13 18.27 -29.49 -49.97
C GLU A 13 16.95 -28.72 -50.12
N GLN A 14 15.86 -29.39 -50.50
CA GLN A 14 14.53 -28.79 -50.52
C GLN A 14 13.92 -28.62 -49.12
N GLU A 15 14.24 -29.50 -48.17
CA GLU A 15 13.79 -29.39 -46.78
C GLU A 15 14.55 -28.28 -46.03
N GLN A 16 15.84 -28.09 -46.28
CA GLN A 16 16.59 -26.94 -45.74
C GLN A 16 16.09 -25.60 -46.29
N PHE A 17 15.69 -25.52 -47.57
CA PHE A 17 15.12 -24.29 -48.15
C PHE A 17 13.73 -23.94 -47.60
N LYS A 18 12.94 -24.94 -47.18
CA LYS A 18 11.67 -24.70 -46.47
C LYS A 18 11.89 -24.24 -45.02
N LEU A 19 12.93 -24.73 -44.36
CA LEU A 19 13.27 -24.35 -42.98
C LEU A 19 13.87 -22.93 -42.89
N GLN A 20 14.61 -22.46 -43.91
CA GLN A 20 15.20 -21.12 -43.91
C GLN A 20 14.24 -19.98 -44.32
N ASN A 21 13.15 -20.28 -45.04
CA ASN A 21 12.17 -19.26 -45.45
C ASN A 21 10.94 -19.13 -44.54
N THR A 22 10.90 -19.87 -43.42
CA THR A 22 9.85 -19.71 -42.39
C THR A 22 10.31 -18.79 -41.25
N THR A 23 11.22 -17.85 -41.56
CA THR A 23 11.58 -16.74 -40.66
C THR A 23 11.13 -15.42 -41.27
N GLN A 24 9.80 -15.27 -41.42
CA GLN A 24 9.17 -13.96 -41.46
C GLN A 24 8.30 -13.84 -40.20
N THR A 25 8.90 -13.23 -39.19
CA THR A 25 8.27 -12.28 -38.26
C THR A 25 6.75 -12.39 -38.13
N LEU A 26 6.29 -13.29 -37.27
CA LEU A 26 5.16 -12.96 -36.41
C LEU A 26 5.58 -11.73 -35.60
N PRO A 27 4.75 -10.67 -35.49
CA PRO A 27 5.07 -9.59 -34.57
C PRO A 27 5.17 -10.22 -33.19
N LEU A 28 6.37 -10.15 -32.60
CA LEU A 28 6.54 -10.32 -31.16
C LEU A 28 5.51 -9.38 -30.54
N LYS A 29 4.40 -9.96 -30.07
CA LYS A 29 3.49 -9.26 -29.19
C LYS A 29 4.38 -8.90 -28.03
N ALA A 30 4.77 -7.62 -27.96
CA ALA A 30 5.52 -7.10 -26.85
C ALA A 30 4.72 -7.50 -25.62
N THR A 31 5.18 -8.51 -24.90
CA THR A 31 4.82 -8.69 -23.51
C THR A 31 5.49 -7.50 -22.83
N GLY A 32 4.85 -6.34 -22.96
CA GLY A 32 4.97 -5.29 -21.96
C GLY A 32 4.78 -5.95 -20.60
N PRO A 33 5.34 -5.36 -19.53
CA PRO A 33 5.29 -5.96 -18.21
C PRO A 33 3.87 -6.44 -17.98
N VAL A 34 3.70 -7.76 -17.83
CA VAL A 34 2.41 -8.34 -17.47
C VAL A 34 2.10 -7.66 -16.16
N SER A 35 1.23 -6.64 -16.23
CA SER A 35 0.74 -5.93 -15.08
C SER A 35 -0.01 -7.01 -14.33
N LYS A 36 0.68 -7.61 -13.34
CA LYS A 36 0.08 -8.57 -12.42
C LYS A 36 -1.22 -7.93 -12.00
N PRO A 37 -2.39 -8.56 -12.24
CA PRO A 37 -3.65 -7.95 -11.88
C PRO A 37 -3.53 -7.57 -10.41
N ALA A 38 -3.67 -6.27 -10.13
CA ALA A 38 -3.54 -5.77 -8.77
C ALA A 38 -4.42 -6.66 -7.89
N PRO A 39 -3.88 -7.24 -6.81
CA PRO A 39 -4.61 -8.20 -6.00
C PRO A 39 -5.95 -7.59 -5.63
N LYS A 40 -7.04 -8.26 -6.03
CA LYS A 40 -8.40 -7.79 -5.80
C LYS A 40 -8.76 -8.08 -4.33
N PHE A 41 -8.18 -7.33 -3.40
CA PHE A 41 -8.65 -7.34 -2.02
C PHE A 41 -10.00 -6.61 -1.96
N LYS A 42 -11.00 -7.24 -1.34
CA LYS A 42 -12.35 -6.68 -1.25
C LYS A 42 -12.39 -5.68 -0.10
N VAL A 43 -12.50 -4.39 -0.41
CA VAL A 43 -12.85 -3.35 0.56
C VAL A 43 -14.33 -3.49 0.90
N SER A 44 -14.68 -3.45 2.19
CA SER A 44 -16.07 -3.55 2.62
C SER A 44 -16.90 -2.38 2.05
N PRO A 45 -18.18 -2.59 1.70
CA PRO A 45 -19.02 -1.51 1.18
C PRO A 45 -19.11 -0.28 2.10
N PRO A 46 -19.24 -0.43 3.44
CA PRO A 46 -19.25 0.73 4.35
C PRO A 46 -17.95 1.55 4.27
N LEU A 47 -16.80 0.87 4.24
CA LEU A 47 -15.50 1.55 4.15
C LEU A 47 -15.35 2.26 2.80
N LYS A 48 -15.75 1.62 1.70
CA LYS A 48 -15.72 2.23 0.37
C LYS A 48 -16.59 3.49 0.28
N GLN A 49 -17.77 3.47 0.91
CA GLN A 49 -18.63 4.65 0.99
C GLN A 49 -17.98 5.77 1.81
N MET A 50 -17.40 5.41 2.97
CA MET A 50 -16.72 6.37 3.84
C MET A 50 -15.54 7.06 3.14
N MET A 51 -14.70 6.30 2.43
CA MET A 51 -13.57 6.85 1.68
C MET A 51 -14.01 7.78 0.54
N LYS A 52 -15.17 7.53 -0.08
CA LYS A 52 -15.69 8.33 -1.20
C LYS A 52 -16.48 9.57 -0.79
N ALA A 53 -17.14 9.54 0.37
CA ALA A 53 -17.94 10.67 0.82
C ALA A 53 -17.06 11.92 0.99
N PRO A 54 -17.56 13.14 0.76
CA PRO A 54 -16.81 14.34 1.09
C PRO A 54 -16.53 14.43 2.60
N ALA A 55 -15.37 14.97 2.94
CA ALA A 55 -15.03 15.40 4.28
C ALA A 55 -15.82 16.65 4.67
N GLY A 56 -15.88 16.97 5.96
CA GLY A 56 -16.48 18.22 6.42
C GLY A 56 -17.97 18.39 6.13
N ARG A 57 -18.71 17.29 5.95
CA ARG A 57 -20.16 17.28 5.70
C ARG A 57 -20.98 17.56 6.96
N LEU A 58 -20.42 17.31 8.14
CA LEU A 58 -21.05 17.58 9.43
C LEU A 58 -20.54 18.91 9.97
N TYR A 59 -21.47 19.76 10.40
CA TYR A 59 -21.18 21.04 11.02
C TYR A 59 -20.51 20.84 12.39
N VAL A 60 -19.58 21.74 12.72
CA VAL A 60 -18.94 21.84 14.03
C VAL A 60 -19.25 23.22 14.58
N ALA A 61 -19.78 23.29 15.79
CA ALA A 61 -19.99 24.59 16.43
C ALA A 61 -18.63 25.27 16.68
N PRO A 62 -18.48 26.59 16.47
CA PRO A 62 -17.20 27.28 16.67
C PRO A 62 -16.60 27.12 18.06
N THR A 63 -17.43 26.85 19.07
CA THR A 63 -17.05 26.64 20.47
C THR A 63 -16.74 25.18 20.82
N ASP A 64 -16.98 24.24 19.89
CA ASP A 64 -16.79 22.81 20.12
C ASP A 64 -15.38 22.39 19.67
N GLU A 65 -14.42 22.59 20.58
CA GLU A 65 -13.03 22.19 20.38
C GLU A 65 -12.83 20.67 20.51
N TYR A 66 -13.81 19.96 21.08
CA TYR A 66 -13.71 18.52 21.32
C TYR A 66 -13.65 17.72 20.03
N VAL A 67 -14.36 18.16 18.99
CA VAL A 67 -14.29 17.53 17.66
C VAL A 67 -12.89 17.64 17.06
N PHE A 68 -12.24 18.80 17.21
CA PHE A 68 -10.86 18.99 16.74
C PHE A 68 -9.87 18.13 17.54
N LEU A 69 -10.04 18.04 18.86
CA LEU A 69 -9.20 17.20 19.72
C LEU A 69 -9.29 15.72 19.32
N LYS A 70 -10.52 15.21 19.09
CA LYS A 70 -10.75 13.84 18.59
C LYS A 70 -10.08 13.60 17.25
N TYR A 71 -10.26 14.53 16.32
CA TYR A 71 -9.67 14.45 14.99
C TYR A 71 -8.13 14.39 15.05
N SER A 72 -7.52 15.23 15.87
CA SER A 72 -6.06 15.28 16.02
C SER A 72 -5.53 14.05 16.74
N LYS A 73 -6.22 13.61 17.79
CA LYS A 73 -5.90 12.37 18.49
C LYS A 73 -5.96 11.17 17.55
N ALA A 74 -6.97 11.09 16.69
CA ALA A 74 -7.09 9.99 15.73
C ALA A 74 -5.90 9.90 14.77
N ALA A 75 -5.30 11.03 14.37
CA ALA A 75 -4.06 11.02 13.57
C ALA A 75 -2.85 10.56 14.38
N SER A 76 -2.72 11.02 15.64
CA SER A 76 -1.66 10.58 16.56
C SER A 76 -1.73 9.08 16.84
N ASP A 77 -2.94 8.56 17.10
CA ASP A 77 -3.14 7.15 17.44
C ASP A 77 -2.71 6.20 16.29
N ILE A 78 -2.78 6.64 15.03
CA ILE A 78 -2.23 5.87 13.89
C ILE A 78 -0.71 5.74 14.03
N CYS A 79 -0.01 6.84 14.36
CA CYS A 79 1.44 6.84 14.54
C CYS A 79 1.85 5.95 15.72
N ASP A 80 1.15 6.06 16.85
CA ASP A 80 1.43 5.27 18.05
C ASP A 80 1.25 3.77 17.78
N ALA A 81 0.18 3.39 17.08
CA ALA A 81 -0.07 2.00 16.68
C ALA A 81 1.01 1.47 15.72
N LEU A 82 1.51 2.31 14.80
CA LEU A 82 2.60 1.93 13.91
C LEU A 82 3.93 1.74 14.65
N GLN A 83 4.21 2.56 15.67
CA GLN A 83 5.38 2.36 16.51
C GLN A 83 5.34 1.02 17.25
N LYS A 84 4.17 0.63 17.79
CA LYS A 84 3.99 -0.70 18.39
C LYS A 84 4.24 -1.81 17.36
N LEU A 85 3.68 -1.68 16.16
CA LEU A 85 3.88 -2.64 15.07
C LEU A 85 5.37 -2.81 14.70
N VAL A 86 6.14 -1.72 14.68
CA VAL A 86 7.60 -1.73 14.43
C VAL A 86 8.33 -2.52 15.52
N VAL A 87 7.99 -2.30 16.80
CA VAL A 87 8.61 -3.03 17.91
C VAL A 87 8.34 -4.53 17.76
N THR A 88 7.08 -4.92 17.56
CA THR A 88 6.70 -6.32 17.35
C THR A 88 7.40 -6.94 16.14
N PHE A 89 7.52 -6.20 15.03
CA PHE A 89 8.24 -6.66 13.84
C PHE A 89 9.72 -6.92 14.11
N ASN A 90 10.40 -5.99 14.80
CA ASN A 90 11.82 -6.12 15.11
C ASN A 90 12.08 -7.28 16.05
N GLU A 91 11.23 -7.47 17.07
CA GLU A 91 11.29 -8.63 17.97
C GLU A 91 11.09 -9.94 17.21
N MET A 92 10.11 -9.97 16.28
CA MET A 92 9.86 -11.14 15.44
C MET A 92 11.07 -11.49 14.58
N LYS A 93 11.68 -10.49 13.92
CA LYS A 93 12.86 -10.66 13.07
C LYS A 93 14.06 -11.17 13.88
N ALA A 94 14.35 -10.55 15.02
CA ALA A 94 15.45 -10.97 15.90
C ALA A 94 15.26 -12.42 16.39
N ARG A 95 14.04 -12.82 16.75
CA ARG A 95 13.76 -14.21 17.14
C ARG A 95 13.99 -15.20 15.99
N TYR A 96 13.59 -14.85 14.78
CA TYR A 96 13.85 -15.69 13.61
C TYR A 96 15.36 -15.86 13.37
N GLU A 97 16.11 -14.78 13.43
CA GLU A 97 17.57 -14.77 13.26
C GLU A 97 18.28 -15.59 14.35
N ASP A 98 17.75 -15.61 15.57
CA ASP A 98 18.17 -16.49 16.67
C ASP A 98 17.78 -17.97 16.50
N GLY A 99 17.08 -18.33 15.42
CA GLY A 99 16.55 -19.69 15.20
C GLY A 99 15.39 -20.08 16.13
N LYS A 100 14.75 -19.10 16.77
CA LYS A 100 13.62 -19.30 17.68
C LYS A 100 12.28 -19.28 16.93
N PRO A 101 11.24 -19.96 17.44
CA PRO A 101 9.92 -19.92 16.83
C PRO A 101 9.29 -18.52 16.94
N ILE A 102 8.64 -18.08 15.85
CA ILE A 102 8.03 -16.75 15.73
C ILE A 102 6.49 -16.74 15.76
N ASN A 103 5.85 -17.90 15.94
CA ASN A 103 4.38 -18.03 15.85
C ASN A 103 3.61 -17.06 16.77
N ASN A 104 4.10 -16.88 18.01
CA ASN A 104 3.49 -15.93 18.95
C ASN A 104 3.67 -14.48 18.47
N ASN A 105 4.84 -14.13 17.95
CA ASN A 105 5.11 -12.80 17.41
C ASN A 105 4.27 -12.52 16.16
N MET A 106 4.02 -13.50 15.31
CA MET A 106 3.09 -13.36 14.17
C MET A 106 1.66 -13.07 14.63
N LEU A 107 1.20 -13.68 15.73
CA LEU A 107 -0.12 -13.38 16.29
C LEU A 107 -0.18 -11.94 16.82
N VAL A 108 0.84 -11.50 17.57
CA VAL A 108 0.91 -10.11 18.08
C VAL A 108 0.98 -9.12 16.90
N PHE A 109 1.78 -9.44 15.88
CA PHE A 109 1.89 -8.62 14.66
C PHE A 109 0.53 -8.44 13.96
N ARG A 110 -0.27 -9.51 13.87
CA ARG A 110 -1.64 -9.43 13.34
C ARG A 110 -2.51 -8.48 14.18
N ILE A 111 -2.43 -8.57 15.51
CA ILE A 111 -3.21 -7.73 16.43
C ILE A 111 -2.84 -6.26 16.26
N ASP A 112 -1.53 -5.95 16.22
CA ASP A 112 -1.04 -4.59 16.04
C ASP A 112 -1.44 -4.02 14.67
N LEU A 113 -1.38 -4.83 13.62
CA LEU A 113 -1.81 -4.41 12.28
C LEU A 113 -3.32 -4.14 12.21
N GLU A 114 -4.14 -4.90 12.94
CA GLU A 114 -5.57 -4.62 13.10
C GLU A 114 -5.82 -3.34 13.89
N GLU A 115 -4.98 -3.02 14.89
CA GLU A 115 -5.04 -1.77 15.63
C GLU A 115 -4.80 -0.57 14.71
N VAL A 116 -3.75 -0.59 13.88
CA VAL A 116 -3.50 0.45 12.87
C VAL A 116 -4.72 0.62 11.95
N HIS A 117 -5.33 -0.48 11.51
CA HIS A 117 -6.53 -0.45 10.67
C HIS A 117 -7.72 0.23 11.35
N ARG A 118 -7.97 -0.05 12.64
CA ARG A 118 -9.03 0.62 13.41
C ARG A 118 -8.78 2.12 13.55
N HIS A 119 -7.53 2.56 13.71
CA HIS A 119 -7.22 3.98 13.83
C HIS A 119 -7.40 4.74 12.50
N TYR A 120 -7.06 4.13 11.37
CA TYR A 120 -7.44 4.67 10.06
C TYR A 120 -8.97 4.78 9.88
N ASP A 121 -9.73 3.75 10.24
CA ASP A 121 -11.19 3.79 10.18
C ASP A 121 -11.75 4.94 11.05
N THR A 122 -11.22 5.08 12.27
CA THR A 122 -11.58 6.17 13.20
C THR A 122 -11.28 7.54 12.61
N PHE A 123 -10.08 7.77 12.08
CA PHE A 123 -9.71 9.04 11.48
C PHE A 123 -10.62 9.42 10.29
N LEU A 124 -10.98 8.44 9.45
CA LEU A 124 -11.89 8.67 8.32
C LEU A 124 -13.32 8.99 8.77
N ARG A 125 -13.77 8.45 9.91
CA ARG A 125 -15.05 8.83 10.53
C ARG A 125 -15.00 10.26 11.05
N GLU A 126 -13.94 10.63 11.77
CA GLU A 126 -13.76 11.98 12.30
C GLU A 126 -13.59 13.03 11.18
N SER A 127 -13.09 12.62 10.01
CA SER A 127 -13.03 13.47 8.81
C SER A 127 -14.41 13.85 8.25
N ALA A 128 -15.51 13.29 8.77
CA ALA A 128 -16.86 13.74 8.46
C ALA A 128 -17.15 15.17 8.93
N TYR A 129 -16.48 15.61 10.00
CA TYR A 129 -16.71 16.90 10.62
C TYR A 129 -15.87 18.01 9.99
N LYS A 130 -16.45 19.21 9.85
CA LYS A 130 -15.77 20.37 9.26
C LYS A 130 -14.87 21.05 10.29
N VAL A 131 -13.78 20.37 10.63
CA VAL A 131 -12.77 20.89 11.56
C VAL A 131 -12.03 22.11 10.99
N ASP A 132 -11.83 22.15 9.67
CA ASP A 132 -11.28 23.28 8.93
C ASP A 132 -11.49 23.11 7.41
N GLN A 133 -10.82 23.95 6.59
CA GLN A 133 -10.88 23.87 5.12
C GLN A 133 -9.96 22.80 4.51
N LEU A 134 -9.01 22.26 5.29
CA LEU A 134 -7.99 21.31 4.85
C LEU A 134 -8.37 19.86 5.18
N VAL A 135 -9.51 19.63 5.83
CA VAL A 135 -9.99 18.29 6.24
C VAL A 135 -10.11 17.32 5.07
N GLN A 136 -10.52 17.78 3.88
CA GLN A 136 -10.60 16.94 2.68
C GLN A 136 -9.21 16.46 2.25
N TYR A 137 -8.24 17.38 2.22
CA TYR A 137 -6.87 17.05 1.84
C TYR A 137 -6.26 15.97 2.76
N ARG A 138 -6.43 16.13 4.08
CA ARG A 138 -5.96 15.13 5.05
C ARG A 138 -6.72 13.81 4.98
N LYS A 139 -8.02 13.85 4.66
CA LYS A 139 -8.79 12.63 4.37
C LYS A 139 -8.22 11.90 3.15
N ASP A 140 -7.87 12.61 2.08
CA ASP A 140 -7.32 11.99 0.87
C ASP A 140 -5.95 11.34 1.15
N MET A 141 -5.10 11.98 1.95
CA MET A 141 -3.85 11.39 2.44
C MET A 141 -4.12 10.10 3.24
N SER A 142 -5.06 10.15 4.18
CA SER A 142 -5.45 8.98 4.99
C SER A 142 -6.03 7.85 4.12
N CYS A 143 -6.85 8.17 3.12
CA CYS A 143 -7.39 7.18 2.18
C CYS A 143 -6.28 6.46 1.39
N LYS A 144 -5.23 7.19 0.98
CA LYS A 144 -4.07 6.59 0.31
C LYS A 144 -3.33 5.63 1.24
N GLY A 145 -3.00 6.08 2.46
CA GLY A 145 -2.35 5.25 3.48
C GLY A 145 -3.18 4.01 3.83
N PHE A 146 -4.49 4.17 4.00
CA PHE A 146 -5.37 3.07 4.35
C PHE A 146 -5.51 2.04 3.23
N THR A 147 -5.53 2.48 1.97
CA THR A 147 -5.55 1.56 0.81
C THR A 147 -4.31 0.66 0.80
N ASP A 148 -3.14 1.25 1.04
CA ASP A 148 -1.88 0.50 1.10
C ASP A 148 -1.83 -0.42 2.33
N LEU A 149 -2.43 -0.02 3.46
CA LEU A 149 -2.55 -0.86 4.65
C LEU A 149 -3.46 -2.08 4.38
N LEU A 150 -4.56 -1.89 3.66
CA LEU A 150 -5.44 -3.00 3.29
C LEU A 150 -4.72 -4.00 2.37
N PHE A 151 -3.88 -3.50 1.46
CA PHE A 151 -3.00 -4.35 0.69
C PHE A 151 -1.99 -5.08 1.60
N PHE A 152 -1.39 -4.39 2.56
CA PHE A 152 -0.47 -4.98 3.54
C PHE A 152 -1.11 -6.11 4.34
N LYS A 153 -2.31 -5.87 4.89
CA LYS A 153 -3.11 -6.88 5.60
C LYS A 153 -3.39 -8.12 4.75
N PHE A 154 -3.54 -7.96 3.44
CA PHE A 154 -3.77 -9.06 2.52
C PHE A 154 -2.51 -9.88 2.22
N SER A 155 -1.32 -9.28 2.31
CA SER A 155 -0.09 -9.85 1.79
C SER A 155 0.90 -10.31 2.87
N TYR A 156 0.89 -9.71 4.06
CA TYR A 156 1.93 -9.92 5.09
C TYR A 156 2.07 -11.38 5.54
N GLU A 157 0.96 -12.11 5.71
CA GLU A 157 1.02 -13.51 6.17
C GLU A 157 1.79 -14.37 5.17
N LYS A 158 1.50 -14.21 3.87
CA LYS A 158 2.20 -14.94 2.82
C LYS A 158 3.69 -14.60 2.76
N MET A 159 4.05 -13.36 3.05
CA MET A 159 5.44 -12.91 3.09
C MET A 159 6.19 -13.51 4.28
N LEU A 160 5.54 -13.56 5.45
CA LEU A 160 6.12 -14.13 6.67
C LEU A 160 6.14 -15.67 6.67
N ASP A 161 5.19 -16.32 6.00
CA ASP A 161 5.14 -17.78 5.85
C ASP A 161 6.09 -18.33 4.76
N ALA A 162 6.68 -17.45 3.94
CA ALA A 162 7.65 -17.84 2.92
C ALA A 162 8.89 -18.50 3.53
N ARG A 163 9.64 -19.28 2.73
CA ARG A 163 10.89 -19.92 3.15
C ARG A 163 12.03 -19.54 2.19
N PRO A 164 12.92 -18.60 2.57
CA PRO A 164 12.94 -17.83 3.82
C PRO A 164 11.81 -16.76 3.88
N PRO A 165 11.41 -16.31 5.08
CA PRO A 165 10.46 -15.22 5.25
C PRO A 165 10.98 -13.91 4.62
N GLN A 166 10.08 -13.16 4.00
CA GLN A 166 10.39 -11.91 3.29
C GLN A 166 10.34 -10.71 4.24
N PHE A 167 11.22 -10.67 5.25
CA PHE A 167 11.24 -9.62 6.27
C PHE A 167 11.45 -8.22 5.67
N ASP A 168 12.30 -8.08 4.64
CA ASP A 168 12.61 -6.75 4.08
C ASP A 168 11.40 -6.16 3.34
N GLU A 169 10.64 -6.97 2.62
CA GLU A 169 9.38 -6.55 1.97
C GLU A 169 8.35 -6.08 3.02
N VAL A 170 8.21 -6.83 4.12
CA VAL A 170 7.32 -6.44 5.24
C VAL A 170 7.78 -5.13 5.87
N LYS A 171 9.10 -4.94 6.03
CA LYS A 171 9.68 -3.70 6.55
C LYS A 171 9.38 -2.52 5.63
N GLU A 172 9.55 -2.66 4.32
CA GLU A 172 9.24 -1.59 3.36
C GLU A 172 7.77 -1.16 3.44
N MET A 173 6.85 -2.11 3.65
CA MET A 173 5.43 -1.80 3.84
C MET A 173 5.16 -1.05 5.14
N ILE A 174 5.85 -1.41 6.24
CA ILE A 174 5.76 -0.69 7.53
C ILE A 174 6.32 0.72 7.36
N ASP A 175 7.51 0.88 6.77
CA ASP A 175 8.16 2.18 6.57
C ASP A 175 7.29 3.11 5.72
N LYS A 176 6.61 2.56 4.70
CA LYS A 176 5.63 3.30 3.90
C LYS A 176 4.43 3.78 4.74
N GLN A 177 3.92 2.95 5.65
CA GLN A 177 2.84 3.34 6.55
C GLN A 177 3.27 4.42 7.54
N ILE A 178 4.50 4.35 8.06
CA ILE A 178 5.07 5.38 8.92
C ILE A 178 5.09 6.72 8.18
N LEU A 179 5.59 6.75 6.94
CA LEU A 179 5.62 7.97 6.14
C LEU A 179 4.21 8.57 5.97
N TYR A 180 3.22 7.75 5.64
CA TYR A 180 1.84 8.24 5.51
C TYR A 180 1.30 8.80 6.83
N SER A 181 1.56 8.15 7.96
CA SER A 181 1.04 8.59 9.25
C SER A 181 1.74 9.86 9.74
N THR A 182 3.06 9.96 9.55
CA THR A 182 3.82 11.14 9.98
C THR A 182 3.49 12.36 9.12
N ASP A 183 3.36 12.20 7.80
CA ASP A 183 2.91 13.29 6.92
C ASP A 183 1.50 13.76 7.27
N LEU A 184 0.59 12.83 7.58
CA LEU A 184 -0.76 13.15 8.01
C LEU A 184 -0.76 13.94 9.31
N LEU A 185 -0.04 13.47 10.32
CA LEU A 185 0.04 14.10 11.64
C LEU A 185 0.70 15.49 11.55
N ASP A 186 1.80 15.62 10.81
CA ASP A 186 2.45 16.91 10.56
C ASP A 186 1.47 17.92 9.94
N HIS A 187 0.66 17.49 8.97
CA HIS A 187 -0.34 18.36 8.37
C HIS A 187 -1.46 18.73 9.35
N VAL A 188 -1.87 17.83 10.26
CA VAL A 188 -2.83 18.15 11.33
C VAL A 188 -2.24 19.21 12.28
N VAL A 189 -1.02 19.00 12.77
CA VAL A 189 -0.37 19.89 13.75
C VAL A 189 -0.09 21.27 13.15
N LYS A 190 0.47 21.37 11.94
CA LYS A 190 0.71 22.67 11.28
C LYS A 190 -0.58 23.45 11.02
N SER A 191 -1.68 22.76 10.78
CA SER A 191 -2.99 23.41 10.60
C SER A 191 -3.52 24.00 11.91
N PHE A 192 -3.24 23.33 13.03
CA PHE A 192 -3.60 23.81 14.37
C PHE A 192 -2.87 25.10 14.73
N ASP A 193 -1.55 25.14 14.55
CA ASP A 193 -0.73 26.31 14.89
C ASP A 193 -1.20 27.55 14.12
N ARG A 194 -1.52 27.39 12.83
CA ARG A 194 -2.04 28.48 11.98
C ARG A 194 -3.40 29.00 12.45
N GLN A 195 -4.30 28.11 12.88
CA GLN A 195 -5.63 28.53 13.37
C GLN A 195 -5.56 29.23 14.72
N ASN A 196 -4.71 28.74 15.63
CA ASN A 196 -4.49 29.38 16.93
C ASN A 196 -3.85 30.77 16.78
N LEU A 197 -2.86 30.92 15.89
CA LEU A 197 -2.29 32.24 15.59
C LEU A 197 -3.34 33.26 15.14
N HIS A 198 -4.39 32.85 14.43
CA HIS A 198 -5.46 33.76 14.02
C HIS A 198 -6.52 34.02 15.09
N ARG A 199 -6.62 33.16 16.12
CA ARG A 199 -7.53 33.36 17.26
C ARG A 199 -6.98 34.33 18.31
N TYR A 200 -5.66 34.38 18.49
CA TYR A 200 -5.01 35.22 19.51
C TYR A 200 -4.49 36.59 19.00
N ASN A 201 -4.57 36.85 17.69
CA ASN A 201 -4.18 38.13 17.09
C ASN A 201 -5.39 39.02 16.73
N LYS A 202 -6.53 38.88 17.42
CA LYS A 202 -7.71 39.74 17.28
C LYS A 202 -7.98 40.52 18.56
#